data_AF-A0AA88LAI3-F1
#
_entry.id   AF-A0AA88LAI3-F1
#
_cell.length_a   1.000
_cell.length_b   1.000
_cell.length_c   1.000
_cell.angle_alpha   90.00
_cell.angle_beta   90.00
_cell.angle_gamma   90.00
#
_symmetry.space_group_name_H-M   'P 1'
#
loop_
_entity.id
_entity.type
_entity.pdbx_description
1 polymer ?
#
loop_
_entity_poly.entity_id
_entity_poly.type
_entity_poly.pdbx_seq_one_letter_code
_entity_poly.pdbx_strand_id
1 'polypeptide(L)'
;MEEGYGSHLIKKPELVAEMVSSAKRRITDPDFTISTKIRLLDDLRETVDLCRQIEAAGADFITVHGRTPKQRSEPVDLEAIKIIKESLNIPVIANGDIYTIDDAERVGEITKVDGVMSARGMLENPAMFFGYAKTPRECVKRYIEIAQLKEPRFMTFHHHLVFMLEKSLPKPKRKVFNNLRNKEAVLEFLSEHYFAQDE
;
A
#
# COMPACT_ATOMS: atom_id res chain seq x y z
N MET A 1 11.84 10.61 11.31
CA MET A 1 12.72 10.36 10.15
C MET A 1 13.42 11.67 9.84
N GLU A 2 14.60 11.89 10.41
CA GLU A 2 15.49 13.03 10.13
C GLU A 2 16.47 12.74 8.99
N GLU A 3 16.42 11.53 8.41
CA GLU A 3 17.44 11.01 7.51
C GLU A 3 17.31 11.49 6.05
N GLY A 4 16.60 12.60 5.80
CA GLY A 4 16.58 13.26 4.49
C GLY A 4 15.78 12.57 3.38
N TYR A 5 15.12 11.43 3.64
CA TYR A 5 14.32 10.70 2.66
C TYR A 5 12.83 10.59 3.04
N GLY A 6 12.01 10.04 2.12
CA GLY A 6 10.59 9.80 2.35
C GLY A 6 9.81 11.10 2.57
N SER A 7 8.97 11.15 3.60
CA SER A 7 8.14 12.32 3.90
C SER A 7 8.92 13.57 4.30
N HIS A 8 10.25 13.50 4.48
CA HIS A 8 11.06 14.70 4.65
C HIS A 8 11.20 15.48 3.32
N LEU A 9 11.20 14.77 2.18
CA LEU A 9 11.41 15.36 0.86
C LEU A 9 10.22 16.21 0.38
N ILE A 10 9.01 15.99 0.91
CA ILE A 10 7.83 16.80 0.53
C ILE A 10 7.99 18.29 0.87
N LYS A 11 8.93 18.63 1.77
CA LYS A 11 9.29 20.01 2.13
C LYS A 11 10.40 20.61 1.26
N LYS A 12 10.87 19.88 0.26
CA LYS A 12 11.95 20.26 -0.66
C LYS A 12 11.48 20.02 -2.11
N PRO A 13 10.43 20.72 -2.58
CA PRO A 13 9.79 20.43 -3.86
C PRO A 13 10.75 20.52 -5.05
N GLU A 14 11.71 21.45 -5.00
CA GLU A 14 12.73 21.62 -6.05
C GLU A 14 13.64 20.40 -6.15
N LEU A 15 14.05 19.83 -5.00
CA LEU A 15 14.86 18.62 -4.96
C LEU A 15 14.08 17.42 -5.51
N VAL A 16 12.79 17.30 -5.17
CA VAL A 16 11.94 16.22 -5.70
C VAL A 16 11.81 16.34 -7.23
N ALA A 17 11.57 17.55 -7.74
CA ALA A 17 11.50 17.80 -9.18
C ALA A 17 12.83 17.51 -9.89
N GLU A 18 13.96 17.86 -9.27
CA GLU A 18 15.29 17.53 -9.79
C GLU A 18 15.51 16.01 -9.87
N MET A 19 15.11 15.27 -8.83
CA MET A 19 15.20 13.80 -8.81
C MET A 19 14.36 13.16 -9.93
N VAL A 20 13.10 13.58 -10.07
CA VAL A 20 12.18 13.07 -11.11
C VAL A 20 12.72 13.37 -12.49
N SER A 21 13.08 14.62 -12.77
CA SER A 21 13.56 15.04 -14.09
C SER A 21 14.90 14.39 -14.44
N SER A 22 15.78 14.19 -13.45
CA SER A 22 17.05 13.49 -13.66
C SER A 22 16.84 12.02 -14.01
N ALA A 23 15.91 11.35 -13.32
CA ALA A 23 15.56 9.97 -13.66
C ALA A 23 14.93 9.90 -15.07
N LYS A 24 14.00 10.81 -15.41
CA LYS A 24 13.32 10.84 -16.72
C LYS A 24 14.28 11.11 -17.87
N ARG A 25 15.29 11.97 -17.68
CA ARG A 25 16.35 12.21 -18.68
C ARG A 25 17.31 11.03 -18.84
N ARG A 26 17.56 10.27 -17.76
CA ARG A 26 18.61 9.24 -17.75
C ARG A 26 18.12 7.89 -18.29
N ILE A 27 16.84 7.58 -18.09
CA ILE A 27 16.23 6.34 -18.55
C ILE A 27 15.74 6.54 -19.99
N THR A 28 16.38 5.88 -20.94
CA THR A 28 16.12 6.05 -22.38
C THR A 28 15.01 5.14 -22.91
N ASP A 29 14.55 4.20 -22.10
CA ASP A 29 13.44 3.31 -22.44
C ASP A 29 12.13 4.11 -22.41
N PRO A 30 11.44 4.29 -23.56
CA PRO A 30 10.20 5.06 -23.63
C PRO A 30 9.03 4.41 -22.87
N ASP A 31 9.08 3.10 -22.63
CA ASP A 31 8.04 2.36 -21.92
C ASP A 31 8.25 2.38 -20.39
N PHE A 32 9.38 2.93 -19.92
CA PHE A 32 9.68 3.00 -18.51
C PHE A 32 8.95 4.18 -17.84
N THR A 33 8.05 3.85 -16.92
CA THR A 33 7.29 4.84 -16.14
C THR A 33 8.04 5.27 -14.88
N ILE A 34 8.03 6.57 -14.60
CA ILE A 34 8.51 7.18 -13.37
C ILE A 34 7.32 7.76 -12.63
N SER A 35 7.13 7.34 -11.38
CA SER A 35 6.04 7.81 -10.55
C SER A 35 6.55 8.32 -9.21
N THR A 36 5.72 9.11 -8.54
CA THR A 36 5.99 9.52 -7.15
C THR A 36 4.82 9.11 -6.26
N LYS A 37 5.12 8.84 -4.99
CA LYS A 37 4.11 8.64 -3.95
C LYS A 37 4.33 9.63 -2.83
N ILE A 38 3.33 10.44 -2.56
CA ILE A 38 3.41 11.52 -1.56
C ILE A 38 2.38 11.35 -0.43
N ARG A 39 2.56 12.17 0.60
CA ARG A 39 1.58 12.49 1.65
C ARG A 39 1.26 13.97 1.55
N LEU A 40 0.14 14.39 2.15
CA LEU A 40 -0.24 15.79 2.21
C LEU A 40 0.74 16.60 3.07
N LEU A 41 0.97 17.86 2.70
CA LEU A 41 1.52 18.88 3.59
C LEU A 41 0.40 19.41 4.50
N ASP A 42 0.78 20.20 5.52
CA ASP A 42 -0.21 20.82 6.42
C ASP A 42 -1.07 21.85 5.67
N ASP A 43 -0.50 22.54 4.66
CA ASP A 43 -1.25 23.36 3.70
C ASP A 43 -1.48 22.56 2.39
N LEU A 44 -2.75 22.44 2.01
CA LEU A 44 -3.14 21.79 0.75
C LEU A 44 -2.60 22.53 -0.47
N ARG A 45 -2.46 23.86 -0.42
CA ARG A 45 -1.92 24.65 -1.54
C ARG A 45 -0.48 24.27 -1.83
N GLU A 46 0.34 24.13 -0.80
CA GLU A 46 1.73 23.65 -0.94
C GLU A 46 1.78 22.23 -1.50
N THR A 47 0.80 21.37 -1.15
CA THR A 47 0.70 20.03 -1.71
C THR A 47 0.38 20.06 -3.19
N VAL A 48 -0.55 20.91 -3.63
CA VAL A 48 -0.90 21.09 -5.04
C VAL A 48 0.30 21.63 -5.81
N ASP A 49 1.01 22.62 -5.28
CA ASP A 49 2.20 23.20 -5.92
C ASP A 49 3.33 22.16 -6.05
N LEU A 50 3.56 21.35 -5.02
CA LEU A 50 4.48 20.20 -5.08
C LEU A 50 4.08 19.23 -6.21
N CYS A 51 2.80 18.86 -6.30
CA CYS A 51 2.33 17.94 -7.33
C CYS A 51 2.52 18.49 -8.74
N ARG A 52 2.24 19.78 -8.96
CA ARG A 52 2.45 20.44 -10.25
C ARG A 52 3.92 20.51 -10.63
N GLN A 53 4.82 20.72 -9.67
CA GLN A 53 6.25 20.66 -9.92
C GLN A 53 6.72 19.25 -10.29
N ILE A 54 6.18 18.22 -9.64
CA ILE A 54 6.46 16.81 -9.97
C ILE A 54 5.97 16.47 -11.37
N GLU A 55 4.76 16.91 -11.74
CA GLU A 55 4.21 16.75 -13.09
C GLU A 55 5.09 17.44 -14.12
N ALA A 56 5.44 18.71 -13.91
CA ALA A 56 6.32 19.47 -14.80
C ALA A 56 7.73 18.86 -14.94
N ALA A 57 8.19 18.13 -13.92
CA ALA A 57 9.45 17.38 -13.97
C ALA A 57 9.39 16.10 -14.83
N GLY A 58 8.20 15.71 -15.29
CA GLY A 58 7.99 14.58 -16.20
C GLY A 58 7.62 13.26 -15.52
N ALA A 59 7.01 13.31 -14.32
CA ALA A 59 6.41 12.11 -13.72
C ALA A 59 5.23 11.61 -14.58
N ASP A 60 5.14 10.30 -14.77
CA ASP A 60 4.08 9.67 -15.55
C ASP A 60 2.78 9.50 -14.75
N PHE A 61 2.86 9.40 -13.41
CA PHE A 61 1.70 9.46 -12.50
C PHE A 61 2.11 9.76 -11.05
N ILE A 62 1.14 10.19 -10.24
CA ILE A 62 1.35 10.48 -8.81
C ILE A 62 0.37 9.67 -7.95
N THR A 63 0.87 9.01 -6.91
CA THR A 63 0.04 8.42 -5.86
C THR A 63 -0.03 9.34 -4.64
N VAL A 64 -1.23 9.70 -4.21
CA VAL A 64 -1.47 10.59 -3.06
C VAL A 64 -2.05 9.81 -1.90
N HIS A 65 -1.32 9.75 -0.79
CA HIS A 65 -1.93 9.38 0.49
C HIS A 65 -2.54 10.64 1.11
N GLY A 66 -3.88 10.69 1.23
CA GLY A 66 -4.63 11.80 1.84
C GLY A 66 -4.46 11.93 3.36
N ARG A 67 -3.25 11.71 3.89
CA ARG A 67 -2.87 12.01 5.27
C ARG A 67 -1.58 12.80 5.25
N THR A 68 -1.42 13.72 6.20
CA THR A 68 -0.12 14.32 6.50
C THR A 68 0.81 13.29 7.17
N PRO A 69 2.13 13.53 7.23
CA PRO A 69 3.04 12.67 7.99
C PRO A 69 2.75 12.62 9.50
N LYS A 70 2.10 13.65 10.05
CA LYS A 70 1.72 13.71 11.48
C LYS A 70 0.52 12.81 11.78
N GLN A 71 -0.38 12.64 10.82
CA GLN A 71 -1.55 11.79 10.93
C GLN A 71 -1.18 10.30 10.83
N ARG A 72 -1.58 9.54 11.84
CA ARG A 72 -1.35 8.08 11.94
C ARG A 72 -2.62 7.29 11.67
N SER A 73 -3.73 7.71 12.26
CA SER A 73 -4.99 6.94 12.30
C SER A 73 -6.23 7.77 11.96
N GLU A 74 -6.05 9.07 11.77
CA GLU A 74 -7.08 10.01 11.35
C GLU A 74 -7.65 9.59 9.98
N PRO A 75 -8.93 9.84 9.69
CA PRO A 75 -9.50 9.52 8.38
C PRO A 75 -8.69 10.17 7.24
N VAL A 76 -8.63 9.48 6.09
CA VAL A 76 -8.04 10.02 4.87
C VAL A 76 -8.89 11.18 4.34
N ASP A 77 -8.23 12.28 3.99
CA ASP A 77 -8.85 13.45 3.39
C ASP A 77 -9.07 13.21 1.88
N LEU A 78 -10.29 12.82 1.55
CA LEU A 78 -10.71 12.56 0.17
C LEU A 78 -10.90 13.85 -0.63
N GLU A 79 -11.28 14.95 0.02
CA GLU A 79 -11.46 16.24 -0.67
C GLU A 79 -10.12 16.80 -1.11
N ALA A 80 -9.08 16.70 -0.27
CA ALA A 80 -7.72 17.04 -0.64
C ALA A 80 -7.23 16.23 -1.87
N ILE A 81 -7.49 14.91 -1.90
CA ILE A 81 -7.13 14.07 -3.05
C ILE A 81 -7.87 14.51 -4.31
N LYS A 82 -9.16 14.82 -4.20
CA LYS A 82 -9.98 15.31 -5.32
C LYS A 82 -9.43 16.62 -5.89
N ILE A 83 -9.15 17.59 -5.03
CA ILE A 83 -8.55 18.89 -5.42
C ILE A 83 -7.22 18.67 -6.16
N ILE A 84 -6.38 17.75 -5.67
CA ILE A 84 -5.12 17.41 -6.34
C ILE A 84 -5.39 16.79 -7.72
N LYS A 85 -6.33 15.84 -7.83
CA LYS A 85 -6.72 15.24 -9.12
C LYS A 85 -7.20 16.28 -10.13
N GLU A 86 -8.01 17.24 -9.69
CA GLU A 86 -8.49 18.34 -10.55
C GLU A 86 -7.37 19.32 -10.97
N SER A 87 -6.24 19.32 -10.26
CA SER A 87 -5.13 20.27 -10.48
C SER A 87 -4.03 19.77 -11.42
N LEU A 88 -4.10 18.51 -11.87
CA LEU A 88 -3.07 17.82 -12.66
C LEU A 88 -3.65 17.23 -13.95
N ASN A 89 -2.81 17.05 -14.96
CA ASN A 89 -3.15 16.42 -16.25
C ASN A 89 -2.66 14.97 -16.35
N ILE A 90 -1.69 14.56 -15.52
CA ILE A 90 -1.26 13.17 -15.40
C ILE A 90 -2.18 12.34 -14.48
N PRO A 91 -2.16 11.00 -14.60
CA PRO A 91 -2.91 10.13 -13.71
C PRO A 91 -2.58 10.32 -12.22
N VAL A 92 -3.62 10.32 -11.39
CA VAL A 92 -3.54 10.39 -9.93
C VAL A 92 -4.13 9.12 -9.33
N ILE A 93 -3.40 8.53 -8.39
CA ILE A 93 -3.79 7.31 -7.68
C ILE A 93 -4.08 7.65 -6.21
N ALA A 94 -5.31 7.40 -5.75
CA ALA A 94 -5.64 7.60 -4.33
C ALA A 94 -5.06 6.48 -3.46
N ASN A 95 -4.55 6.83 -2.28
CA ASN A 95 -4.07 5.86 -1.30
C ASN A 95 -4.56 6.17 0.12
N GLY A 96 -4.96 5.12 0.83
CA GLY A 96 -5.30 5.16 2.24
C GLY A 96 -6.74 4.74 2.51
N ASP A 97 -6.93 3.99 3.60
CA ASP A 97 -8.23 3.51 4.08
C ASP A 97 -9.05 2.70 3.07
N ILE A 98 -8.36 1.94 2.21
CA ILE A 98 -8.97 1.02 1.26
C ILE A 98 -8.75 -0.42 1.76
N TYR A 99 -9.78 -1.01 2.35
CA TYR A 99 -9.76 -2.36 2.91
C TYR A 99 -10.63 -3.35 2.15
N THR A 100 -11.61 -2.85 1.39
CA THR A 100 -12.51 -3.64 0.55
C THR A 100 -12.57 -3.10 -0.87
N ILE A 101 -13.23 -3.84 -1.77
CA ILE A 101 -13.51 -3.37 -3.13
C ILE A 101 -14.49 -2.17 -3.09
N ASP A 102 -15.49 -2.21 -2.22
CA ASP A 102 -16.43 -1.10 -2.01
C ASP A 102 -15.71 0.18 -1.55
N ASP A 103 -14.68 0.07 -0.69
CA ASP A 103 -13.86 1.22 -0.32
C ASP A 103 -13.15 1.81 -1.54
N ALA A 104 -12.60 0.95 -2.41
CA ALA A 104 -11.90 1.37 -3.61
C ALA A 104 -12.85 2.09 -4.59
N GLU A 105 -14.04 1.52 -4.82
CA GLU A 105 -15.09 2.09 -5.66
C GLU A 105 -15.55 3.44 -5.11
N ARG A 106 -15.90 3.49 -3.82
CA ARG A 106 -16.32 4.72 -3.15
C ARG A 106 -15.26 5.83 -3.23
N VAL A 107 -13.99 5.49 -3.02
CA VAL A 107 -12.88 6.45 -3.14
C VAL A 107 -12.77 6.96 -4.57
N GLY A 108 -12.84 6.07 -5.57
CA GLY A 108 -12.84 6.45 -6.98
C GLY A 108 -14.01 7.37 -7.35
N GLU A 109 -15.21 7.07 -6.86
CA GLU A 109 -16.42 7.86 -7.11
C GLU A 109 -16.34 9.28 -6.53
N ILE A 110 -15.84 9.42 -5.31
CA ILE A 110 -15.75 10.71 -4.62
C ILE A 110 -14.64 11.57 -5.23
N THR A 111 -13.47 10.98 -5.46
CA THR A 111 -12.25 11.73 -5.80
C THR A 111 -11.99 11.86 -7.29
N LYS A 112 -12.67 11.05 -8.12
CA LYS A 112 -12.49 10.97 -9.59
C LYS A 112 -11.05 10.69 -10.02
N VAL A 113 -10.26 10.07 -9.15
CA VAL A 113 -8.90 9.58 -9.42
C VAL A 113 -8.90 8.47 -10.47
N ASP A 114 -7.76 8.32 -11.14
CA ASP A 114 -7.58 7.35 -12.24
C ASP A 114 -7.25 5.94 -11.75
N GLY A 115 -7.02 5.80 -10.44
CA GLY A 115 -6.85 4.51 -9.79
C GLY A 115 -6.74 4.63 -8.28
N VAL A 116 -6.67 3.46 -7.64
CA VAL A 116 -6.54 3.34 -6.19
C VAL A 116 -5.42 2.39 -5.80
N MET A 117 -4.81 2.67 -4.65
CA MET A 117 -3.75 1.83 -4.06
C MET A 117 -4.14 1.42 -2.65
N SER A 118 -4.25 0.11 -2.41
CA SER A 118 -4.41 -0.47 -1.07
C SER A 118 -3.09 -1.03 -0.55
N ALA A 119 -2.85 -0.88 0.77
CA ALA A 119 -1.68 -1.43 1.45
C ALA A 119 -2.09 -2.35 2.60
N ARG A 120 -2.67 -1.80 3.67
CA ARG A 120 -3.12 -2.59 4.83
C ARG A 120 -4.21 -3.59 4.47
N GLY A 121 -5.18 -3.19 3.64
CA GLY A 121 -6.22 -4.09 3.11
C GLY A 121 -5.62 -5.30 2.39
N MET A 122 -4.59 -5.08 1.57
CA MET A 122 -3.90 -6.18 0.85
C MET A 122 -3.06 -7.07 1.78
N LEU A 123 -2.54 -6.57 2.90
CA LEU A 123 -1.91 -7.42 3.90
C LEU A 123 -2.93 -8.33 4.60
N GLU A 124 -4.10 -7.78 4.95
CA GLU A 124 -5.20 -8.54 5.57
C GLU A 124 -5.83 -9.55 4.62
N ASN A 125 -5.95 -9.19 3.34
CA ASN A 125 -6.56 -10.00 2.31
C ASN A 125 -5.94 -9.73 0.92
N PRO A 126 -4.94 -10.53 0.52
CA PRO A 126 -4.33 -10.40 -0.80
C PRO A 126 -5.29 -10.71 -1.96
N ALA A 127 -6.43 -11.34 -1.70
CA ALA A 127 -7.46 -11.64 -2.69
C ALA A 127 -8.61 -10.61 -2.69
N MET A 128 -8.44 -9.45 -2.03
CA MET A 128 -9.49 -8.42 -1.90
C MET A 128 -10.04 -7.97 -3.26
N PHE A 129 -9.16 -7.69 -4.23
CA PHE A 129 -9.57 -7.27 -5.58
C PHE A 129 -10.18 -8.40 -6.44
N PHE A 130 -10.15 -9.65 -5.96
CA PHE A 130 -10.89 -10.76 -6.57
C PHE A 130 -12.30 -10.93 -5.95
N GLY A 131 -12.75 -9.99 -5.11
CA GLY A 131 -14.08 -9.99 -4.51
C GLY A 131 -14.21 -10.83 -3.23
N TYR A 132 -13.10 -11.34 -2.68
CA TYR A 132 -13.15 -12.10 -1.44
C TYR A 132 -13.26 -11.18 -0.22
N ALA A 133 -14.14 -11.53 0.72
CA ALA A 133 -14.30 -10.78 1.99
C ALA A 133 -13.14 -11.00 2.99
N LYS A 134 -12.41 -12.12 2.85
CA LYS A 134 -11.24 -12.50 3.67
C LYS A 134 -10.30 -13.36 2.84
N THR A 135 -9.06 -13.53 3.30
CA THR A 135 -8.06 -14.36 2.61
C THR A 135 -8.57 -15.80 2.42
N PRO A 136 -8.67 -16.30 1.17
CA PRO A 136 -8.99 -17.69 0.89
C PRO A 136 -7.89 -18.64 1.40
N ARG A 137 -8.25 -19.88 1.77
CA ARG A 137 -7.27 -20.88 2.22
C ARG A 137 -6.20 -21.13 1.16
N GLU A 138 -6.59 -21.14 -0.10
CA GLU A 138 -5.77 -21.40 -1.28
C GLU A 138 -4.75 -20.28 -1.49
N CYS A 139 -5.13 -19.04 -1.15
CA CYS A 139 -4.19 -17.91 -1.14
C CYS A 139 -3.12 -18.09 -0.05
N VAL A 140 -3.51 -18.61 1.13
CA VAL A 140 -2.55 -18.94 2.21
C VAL A 140 -1.63 -20.08 1.79
N LYS A 141 -2.17 -21.18 1.22
CA LYS A 141 -1.39 -22.30 0.68
C LYS A 141 -0.37 -21.79 -0.35
N ARG A 142 -0.83 -20.96 -1.30
CA ARG A 142 0.03 -20.38 -2.34
C ARG A 142 1.14 -19.48 -1.79
N TYR A 143 0.84 -18.68 -0.77
CA TYR A 143 1.85 -17.88 -0.09
C TYR A 143 2.94 -18.75 0.55
N ILE A 144 2.56 -19.86 1.21
CA ILE A 144 3.51 -20.80 1.82
C ILE A 144 4.42 -21.43 0.76
N GLU A 145 3.87 -21.88 -0.36
CA GLU A 145 4.65 -22.43 -1.49
C GLU A 145 5.68 -21.42 -2.00
N ILE A 146 5.26 -20.17 -2.23
CA ILE A 146 6.16 -19.10 -2.68
C ILE A 146 7.23 -18.82 -1.61
N ALA A 147 6.87 -18.81 -0.34
CA ALA A 147 7.82 -18.59 0.75
C ALA A 147 8.82 -19.74 0.92
N GLN A 148 8.43 -20.98 0.62
CA GLN A 148 9.38 -22.10 0.58
C GLN A 148 10.38 -21.94 -0.57
N LEU A 149 9.92 -21.47 -1.74
CA LEU A 149 10.76 -21.23 -2.91
C LEU A 149 11.70 -20.01 -2.75
N LYS A 150 11.25 -18.95 -2.06
CA LYS A 150 11.98 -17.68 -1.92
C LYS A 150 12.73 -17.53 -0.60
N GLU A 151 12.49 -18.44 0.34
CA GLU A 151 13.13 -18.50 1.65
C GLU A 151 13.23 -17.14 2.38
N PRO A 152 12.13 -16.37 2.54
CA PRO A 152 12.21 -15.09 3.21
C PRO A 152 12.58 -15.28 4.68
N ARG A 153 13.09 -14.20 5.29
CA ARG A 153 13.33 -14.15 6.75
C ARG A 153 12.05 -14.52 7.51
N PHE A 154 12.20 -15.22 8.64
CA PHE A 154 11.07 -15.70 9.45
C PHE A 154 10.06 -14.58 9.76
N MET A 155 10.52 -13.39 10.14
CA MET A 155 9.64 -12.27 10.46
C MET A 155 8.74 -11.86 9.28
N THR A 156 9.29 -11.79 8.06
CA THR A 156 8.50 -11.52 6.86
C THR A 156 7.54 -12.67 6.58
N PHE A 157 8.03 -13.90 6.64
CA PHE A 157 7.22 -15.10 6.44
C PHE A 157 5.98 -15.09 7.35
N HIS A 158 6.20 -14.92 8.66
CA HIS A 158 5.19 -15.04 9.68
C HIS A 158 4.26 -13.82 9.73
N HIS A 159 4.76 -12.59 9.61
CA HIS A 159 3.92 -11.39 9.67
C HIS A 159 2.85 -11.35 8.57
N HIS A 160 3.17 -11.76 7.35
CA HIS A 160 2.16 -11.84 6.30
C HIS A 160 1.04 -12.83 6.66
N LEU A 161 1.40 -14.01 7.20
CA LEU A 161 0.41 -14.98 7.66
C LEU A 161 -0.44 -14.45 8.82
N VAL A 162 0.17 -13.72 9.76
CA VAL A 162 -0.56 -13.07 10.85
C VAL A 162 -1.65 -12.15 10.30
N PHE A 163 -1.33 -11.29 9.33
CA PHE A 163 -2.32 -10.41 8.71
C PHE A 163 -3.37 -11.19 7.90
N MET A 164 -2.94 -12.13 7.05
CA MET A 164 -3.83 -12.93 6.20
C MET A 164 -4.87 -13.72 7.01
N LEU A 165 -4.50 -14.16 8.23
CA LEU A 165 -5.31 -15.03 9.07
C LEU A 165 -6.08 -14.29 10.17
N GLU A 166 -5.93 -12.96 10.28
CA GLU A 166 -6.58 -12.14 11.30
C GLU A 166 -8.10 -12.37 11.35
N LYS A 167 -8.75 -12.44 10.17
CA LYS A 167 -10.21 -12.67 10.04
C LYS A 167 -10.61 -14.15 10.00
N SER A 168 -9.64 -15.06 9.92
CA SER A 168 -9.90 -16.50 9.72
C SER A 168 -9.64 -17.33 10.97
N LEU A 169 -8.73 -16.91 11.86
CA LEU A 169 -8.45 -17.60 13.12
C LEU A 169 -9.27 -17.03 14.29
N PRO A 170 -9.90 -17.88 15.12
CA PRO A 170 -10.47 -17.46 16.40
C PRO A 170 -9.43 -16.82 17.32
N LYS A 171 -9.85 -15.86 18.16
CA LYS A 171 -8.97 -15.07 19.03
C LYS A 171 -7.97 -15.91 19.87
N PRO A 172 -8.36 -17.04 20.51
CA PRO A 172 -7.40 -17.85 21.27
C PRO A 172 -6.30 -18.44 20.39
N LYS A 173 -6.68 -19.01 19.25
CA LYS A 173 -5.75 -19.59 18.26
C LYS A 173 -4.82 -18.54 17.67
N ARG A 174 -5.35 -17.36 17.35
CA ARG A 174 -4.57 -16.21 16.86
C ARG A 174 -3.50 -15.77 17.86
N LYS A 175 -3.83 -15.72 19.15
CA LYS A 175 -2.85 -15.36 20.20
C LYS A 175 -1.67 -16.34 20.22
N VAL A 176 -1.93 -17.63 20.08
CA VAL A 176 -0.88 -18.66 19.99
C VAL A 176 -0.07 -18.46 18.72
N PHE A 177 -0.75 -18.41 17.57
CA PHE A 177 -0.14 -18.25 16.25
C PHE A 177 0.83 -17.07 16.20
N ASN A 178 0.36 -15.88 16.60
CA ASN A 178 1.15 -14.64 16.53
C ASN A 178 2.42 -14.67 17.40
N ASN A 179 2.55 -15.61 18.35
CA ASN A 179 3.70 -15.75 19.22
C ASN A 179 4.69 -16.85 18.80
N LEU A 180 4.42 -17.57 17.71
CA LEU A 180 5.34 -18.57 17.15
C LEU A 180 6.66 -17.94 16.70
N ARG A 181 7.75 -18.71 16.79
CA ARG A 181 9.13 -18.19 16.71
C ARG A 181 9.99 -18.79 15.59
N ASN A 182 9.50 -19.81 14.90
CA ASN A 182 10.20 -20.45 13.78
C ASN A 182 9.20 -20.93 12.72
N LYS A 183 9.71 -21.27 11.53
CA LYS A 183 8.86 -21.63 10.38
C LYS A 183 8.17 -22.97 10.60
N GLU A 184 8.86 -23.91 11.22
CA GLU A 184 8.39 -25.27 11.47
C GLU A 184 7.11 -25.25 12.33
N ALA A 185 7.13 -24.54 13.45
CA ALA A 185 5.97 -24.41 14.34
C ALA A 185 4.80 -23.67 13.67
N VAL A 186 5.08 -22.70 12.78
CA VAL A 186 4.03 -22.04 11.98
C VAL A 186 3.37 -23.02 11.03
N LEU A 187 4.15 -23.83 10.31
CA LEU A 187 3.62 -24.82 9.37
C LEU A 187 2.83 -25.93 10.07
N GLU A 188 3.35 -26.43 11.20
CA GLU A 188 2.67 -27.41 12.06
C GLU A 188 1.33 -26.86 12.55
N PHE A 189 1.32 -25.65 13.12
CA PHE A 189 0.08 -24.99 13.55
C PHE A 189 -0.94 -24.88 12.42
N LEU A 190 -0.52 -24.44 11.22
CA LEU A 190 -1.43 -24.27 10.10
C LEU A 190 -2.00 -25.62 9.63
N SER A 191 -1.17 -26.66 9.60
CA SER A 191 -1.62 -28.03 9.31
C SER A 191 -2.73 -28.45 10.28
N GLU A 192 -2.46 -28.41 11.59
CA GLU A 192 -3.34 -28.94 12.63
C GLU A 192 -4.59 -28.11 12.90
N HIS A 193 -4.52 -26.79 12.70
CA HIS A 193 -5.55 -25.88 13.20
C HIS A 193 -6.24 -25.03 12.14
N TYR A 194 -5.70 -24.98 10.93
CA TYR A 194 -6.23 -24.17 9.84
C TYR A 194 -6.64 -25.01 8.63
N PHE A 195 -5.81 -25.98 8.22
CA PHE A 195 -6.06 -26.83 7.07
C PHE A 195 -6.72 -28.17 7.42
N ALA A 196 -6.56 -28.68 8.63
CA ALA A 196 -7.20 -29.93 9.10
C ALA A 196 -8.74 -29.92 9.12
N GLN A 197 -9.39 -28.78 8.82
CA GLN A 197 -10.85 -28.69 8.64
C GLN A 197 -11.31 -28.97 7.20
N ASP A 198 -10.47 -29.63 6.39
CA ASP A 198 -10.77 -30.05 5.02
C ASP A 198 -11.29 -31.53 4.97
N GLU A 199 -11.60 -32.15 6.13
CA GLU A 199 -12.32 -33.44 6.26
C GLU A 199 -13.69 -33.26 6.94
#